data_AF-A0A4D4LM54-F1
#
_entry.id   AF-A0A4D4LM54-F1
#
_cell.length_a   1.000
_cell.length_b   1.000
_cell.length_c   1.000
_cell.angle_alpha   90.00
_cell.angle_beta   90.00
_cell.angle_gamma   90.00
#
_symmetry.space_group_name_H-M   'P 1'
#
loop_
_entity.id
_entity.type
_entity.pdbx_description
1 polymer ?
#
loop_
_entity_poly.entity_id
_entity_poly.type
_entity_poly.pdbx_seq_one_letter_code
_entity_poly.pdbx_strand_id
1 'polypeptide(L)'
;MDQPIQVNRAGTVVLGLGYATLIPDNGVTALKVADVDGVRLAGFLIDAGPVNSATLLEVGPRGASTDHSANPTTVQDVFVRIGGAGAGKATTSMVINSRHTIVDHTWIWRADHGTGVGWDTNRADYGIVVNGDDVLATGLFVEHFNKYDVQWYGQRGRTIFFQNEKAYDAPNQAAIQNGSVKGYAAYKVGDAVTTHEGWGLGSYCYYNVNPSIVQHHGFSAPNTPGVKFHDLLVVSLGGQGQYERVINETGAPTSGTSTIPSTVVSYP
;
A
#
# COMPACT_ATOMS: atom_id res chain seq x y z
N MET A 1 -19.58 9.23 -9.25
CA MET A 1 -20.08 9.95 -8.06
C MET A 1 -19.33 11.27 -7.90
N ASP A 2 -20.00 12.39 -7.65
CA ASP A 2 -19.42 13.75 -7.73
C ASP A 2 -19.00 14.35 -6.37
N GLN A 3 -19.25 13.64 -5.28
CA GLN A 3 -18.82 13.99 -3.92
C GLN A 3 -18.62 12.71 -3.08
N PRO A 4 -17.85 12.76 -1.98
CA PRO A 4 -17.60 11.57 -1.16
C PRO A 4 -18.85 11.03 -0.48
N ILE A 5 -18.96 9.70 -0.41
CA ILE A 5 -19.84 9.06 0.58
C ILE A 5 -19.26 9.33 1.97
N GLN A 6 -20.07 9.92 2.84
CA GLN A 6 -19.70 10.27 4.21
C GLN A 6 -20.30 9.25 5.19
N VAL A 7 -19.45 8.52 5.90
CA VAL A 7 -19.86 7.57 6.95
C VAL A 7 -19.56 8.18 8.31
N ASN A 8 -20.54 8.91 8.84
CA ASN A 8 -20.37 9.75 10.03
C ASN A 8 -21.03 9.19 11.30
N ARG A 9 -21.68 8.02 11.20
CA ARG A 9 -22.42 7.41 12.31
C ARG A 9 -21.71 6.16 12.79
N ALA A 10 -21.45 6.07 14.08
CA ALA A 10 -20.90 4.87 14.71
C ALA A 10 -21.73 3.62 14.40
N GLY A 11 -21.07 2.48 14.27
CA GLY A 11 -21.71 1.18 13.99
C GLY A 11 -22.29 1.04 12.58
N THR A 12 -22.02 1.99 11.66
CA THR A 12 -22.55 1.91 10.29
C THR A 12 -21.87 0.77 9.53
N VAL A 13 -22.69 -0.03 8.84
CA VAL A 13 -22.21 -1.08 7.92
C VAL A 13 -22.43 -0.59 6.48
N VAL A 14 -21.37 -0.57 5.70
CA VAL A 14 -21.37 -0.35 4.26
C VAL A 14 -20.97 -1.66 3.59
N LEU A 15 -21.94 -2.39 3.08
CA LEU A 15 -21.76 -3.71 2.48
C LEU A 15 -22.02 -3.65 0.96
N GLY A 16 -21.02 -3.98 0.17
CA GLY A 16 -21.14 -4.22 -1.27
C GLY A 16 -21.50 -5.67 -1.58
N LEU A 17 -22.29 -5.88 -2.63
CA LEU A 17 -22.66 -7.20 -3.13
C LEU A 17 -22.26 -7.32 -4.60
N GLY A 18 -21.62 -8.43 -4.97
CA GLY A 18 -21.26 -8.72 -6.37
C GLY A 18 -20.26 -7.74 -6.98
N TYR A 19 -19.17 -7.41 -6.27
CA TYR A 19 -18.18 -6.40 -6.70
C TYR A 19 -18.81 -5.02 -6.97
N ALA A 20 -19.68 -4.57 -6.06
CA ALA A 20 -20.20 -3.21 -6.08
C ALA A 20 -19.03 -2.22 -6.21
N THR A 21 -19.10 -1.31 -7.19
CA THR A 21 -17.96 -0.47 -7.59
C THR A 21 -18.31 1.01 -7.45
N LEU A 22 -17.46 1.75 -6.75
CA LEU A 22 -17.53 3.20 -6.59
C LEU A 22 -16.52 3.87 -7.52
N ILE A 23 -16.98 4.75 -8.41
CA ILE A 23 -16.13 5.51 -9.32
C ILE A 23 -16.26 7.01 -9.00
N PRO A 24 -15.26 7.65 -8.35
CA PRO A 24 -15.29 9.08 -8.09
C PRO A 24 -15.03 9.89 -9.36
N ASP A 25 -15.92 10.83 -9.63
CA ASP A 25 -15.78 11.82 -10.69
C ASP A 25 -15.04 13.06 -10.15
N ASN A 26 -14.52 13.90 -11.03
CA ASN A 26 -13.97 15.22 -10.69
C ASN A 26 -12.82 15.21 -9.64
N GLY A 27 -12.16 14.06 -9.45
CA GLY A 27 -11.05 13.93 -8.50
C GLY A 27 -11.47 13.97 -7.03
N VAL A 28 -12.73 13.67 -6.71
CA VAL A 28 -13.18 13.58 -5.32
C VAL A 28 -12.69 12.30 -4.64
N THR A 29 -12.65 12.30 -3.31
CA THR A 29 -12.55 11.06 -2.54
C THR A 29 -13.82 10.25 -2.70
N ALA A 30 -13.73 8.93 -2.88
CA ALA A 30 -14.91 8.09 -3.01
C ALA A 30 -15.63 7.92 -1.67
N LEU A 31 -14.89 7.59 -0.60
CA LEU A 31 -15.49 7.37 0.71
C LEU A 31 -14.65 7.97 1.83
N LYS A 32 -15.31 8.64 2.77
CA LYS A 32 -14.72 9.15 4.01
C LYS A 32 -15.46 8.61 5.22
N VAL A 33 -14.72 8.09 6.20
CA VAL A 33 -15.25 7.69 7.50
C VAL A 33 -14.85 8.76 8.53
N ALA A 34 -15.79 9.20 9.35
CA ALA A 34 -15.50 10.08 10.48
C ALA A 34 -14.73 9.36 11.59
N ASP A 35 -14.24 10.09 12.59
CA ASP A 35 -13.59 9.52 13.78
C ASP A 35 -14.63 8.91 14.73
N VAL A 36 -15.25 7.79 14.34
CA VAL A 36 -16.36 7.14 15.04
C VAL A 36 -16.14 5.63 15.18
N ASP A 37 -16.72 5.05 16.22
CA ASP A 37 -16.58 3.62 16.52
C ASP A 37 -17.28 2.70 15.50
N GLY A 38 -16.70 1.52 15.28
CA GLY A 38 -17.40 0.34 14.81
C GLY A 38 -17.96 0.41 13.39
N VAL A 39 -17.43 1.28 12.53
CA VAL A 39 -17.81 1.28 11.11
C VAL A 39 -17.28 0.02 10.45
N ARG A 40 -18.07 -0.60 9.57
CA ARG A 40 -17.68 -1.79 8.82
C ARG A 40 -17.79 -1.51 7.33
N LEU A 41 -16.66 -1.42 6.65
CA LEU A 41 -16.58 -1.32 5.20
C LEU A 41 -16.30 -2.72 4.64
N ALA A 42 -17.21 -3.25 3.81
CA ALA A 42 -17.14 -4.63 3.36
C ALA A 42 -17.49 -4.83 1.88
N GLY A 43 -16.64 -5.52 1.12
CA GLY A 43 -17.02 -6.17 -0.15
C GLY A 43 -17.29 -5.24 -1.34
N PHE A 44 -16.49 -4.17 -1.49
CA PHE A 44 -16.64 -3.24 -2.62
C PHE A 44 -15.30 -2.83 -3.22
N LEU A 45 -15.35 -2.44 -4.49
CA LEU A 45 -14.24 -1.89 -5.25
C LEU A 45 -14.36 -0.36 -5.30
N ILE A 46 -13.25 0.34 -5.11
CA ILE A 46 -13.12 1.74 -5.50
C ILE A 46 -12.25 1.78 -6.77
N ASP A 47 -12.83 2.22 -7.89
CA ASP A 47 -12.16 2.28 -9.18
C ASP A 47 -11.92 3.75 -9.56
N ALA A 48 -10.66 4.14 -9.68
CA ALA A 48 -10.27 5.53 -9.83
C ALA A 48 -10.80 6.14 -11.15
N GLY A 49 -11.41 7.32 -11.06
CA GLY A 49 -11.77 8.10 -12.24
C GLY A 49 -10.56 8.69 -12.99
N PRO A 50 -10.77 9.22 -14.21
CA PRO A 50 -9.70 9.77 -15.04
C PRO A 50 -9.08 11.06 -14.49
N VAL A 51 -9.83 11.80 -13.68
CA VAL A 51 -9.34 12.99 -12.96
C VAL A 51 -8.72 12.52 -11.64
N ASN A 52 -7.48 12.94 -11.37
CA ASN A 52 -6.74 12.51 -10.18
C ASN A 52 -7.46 12.87 -8.88
N SER A 53 -7.82 11.85 -8.08
CA SER A 53 -8.23 12.03 -6.70
C SER A 53 -7.04 12.18 -5.76
N ALA A 54 -7.09 13.12 -4.81
CA ALA A 54 -6.05 13.23 -3.79
C ALA A 54 -5.97 11.96 -2.92
N THR A 55 -7.15 11.46 -2.51
CA THR A 55 -7.35 10.19 -1.80
C THR A 55 -8.57 9.47 -2.36
N LEU A 56 -8.60 8.13 -2.37
CA LEU A 56 -9.80 7.37 -2.77
C LEU A 56 -10.62 6.91 -1.55
N LEU A 57 -9.96 6.41 -0.51
CA LEU A 57 -10.55 6.07 0.79
C LEU A 57 -9.81 6.78 1.92
N GLU A 58 -10.55 7.43 2.82
CA GLU A 58 -10.02 8.02 4.07
C GLU A 58 -10.80 7.46 5.26
N VAL A 59 -10.11 6.72 6.15
CA VAL A 59 -10.67 6.18 7.39
C VAL A 59 -10.21 7.05 8.56
N GLY A 60 -11.12 7.86 9.07
CA GLY A 60 -10.83 8.92 10.03
C GLY A 60 -10.26 10.16 9.37
N PRO A 61 -10.58 11.37 9.84
CA PRO A 61 -9.95 12.59 9.35
C PRO A 61 -8.47 12.66 9.77
N ARG A 62 -7.67 13.43 9.03
CA ARG A 62 -6.29 13.76 9.44
C ARG A 62 -6.27 14.33 10.87
N GLY A 63 -5.39 13.79 11.71
CA GLY A 63 -5.29 14.18 13.12
C GLY A 63 -6.26 13.46 14.05
N ALA A 64 -7.00 12.46 13.55
CA ALA A 64 -7.75 11.52 14.38
C ALA A 64 -6.89 10.96 15.51
N SER A 65 -7.42 10.99 16.73
CA SER A 65 -6.72 10.57 17.94
C SER A 65 -7.58 9.77 18.91
N THR A 66 -8.87 9.61 18.61
CA THR A 66 -9.82 8.89 19.45
C THR A 66 -9.43 7.42 19.59
N ASP A 67 -9.64 6.86 20.78
CA ASP A 67 -9.37 5.46 21.07
C ASP A 67 -10.59 4.61 20.68
N HIS A 68 -10.44 3.74 19.67
CA HIS A 68 -11.48 2.84 19.18
C HIS A 68 -11.22 1.37 19.55
N SER A 69 -10.37 1.11 20.56
CA SER A 69 -9.91 -0.25 20.89
C SER A 69 -11.05 -1.23 21.24
N ALA A 70 -12.14 -0.74 21.83
CA ALA A 70 -13.30 -1.55 22.20
C ALA A 70 -14.23 -1.88 21.02
N ASN A 71 -14.20 -1.09 19.95
CA ASN A 71 -15.09 -1.23 18.80
C ASN A 71 -14.46 -0.56 17.56
N PRO A 72 -13.42 -1.16 16.97
CA PRO A 72 -12.66 -0.53 15.90
C PRO A 72 -13.45 -0.46 14.59
N THR A 73 -13.08 0.47 13.72
CA THR A 73 -13.49 0.45 12.31
C THR A 73 -12.79 -0.70 11.58
N THR A 74 -13.52 -1.42 10.72
CA THR A 74 -12.97 -2.49 9.87
C THR A 74 -13.08 -2.16 8.39
N VAL A 75 -12.04 -2.55 7.63
CA VAL A 75 -11.96 -2.49 6.17
C VAL A 75 -11.72 -3.91 5.68
N GLN A 76 -12.73 -4.51 5.04
CA GLN A 76 -12.74 -5.94 4.69
C GLN A 76 -13.16 -6.17 3.24
N ASP A 77 -12.39 -6.91 2.46
CA ASP A 77 -12.66 -7.11 1.03
C ASP A 77 -12.91 -5.77 0.31
N VAL A 78 -12.19 -4.72 0.72
CA VAL A 78 -12.22 -3.41 0.05
C VAL A 78 -11.05 -3.36 -0.91
N PHE A 79 -11.37 -3.24 -2.18
CA PHE A 79 -10.40 -3.25 -3.26
C PHE A 79 -10.23 -1.85 -3.83
N VAL A 80 -9.05 -1.55 -4.35
CA VAL A 80 -8.80 -0.32 -5.11
C VAL A 80 -8.16 -0.66 -6.45
N ARG A 81 -8.69 -0.06 -7.52
CA ARG A 81 -8.11 -0.15 -8.86
C ARG A 81 -7.77 1.24 -9.39
N ILE A 82 -6.59 1.38 -9.98
CA ILE A 82 -6.15 2.61 -10.67
C ILE A 82 -5.75 2.27 -12.11
N GLY A 83 -6.69 2.44 -13.04
CA GLY A 83 -6.51 2.13 -14.45
C GLY A 83 -7.02 0.74 -14.85
N GLY A 84 -6.65 0.26 -16.05
CA GLY A 84 -6.99 -1.07 -16.57
C GLY A 84 -8.32 -1.11 -17.35
N ALA A 85 -9.33 -0.36 -16.89
CA ALA A 85 -10.62 -0.16 -17.57
C ALA A 85 -10.74 1.24 -18.23
N GLY A 86 -9.60 1.84 -18.55
CA GLY A 86 -9.47 3.26 -18.91
C GLY A 86 -8.37 3.90 -18.06
N ALA A 87 -8.06 5.17 -18.31
CA ALA A 87 -7.12 5.88 -17.45
C ALA A 87 -7.80 6.20 -16.11
N GLY A 88 -7.12 5.92 -15.01
CA GLY A 88 -7.54 6.28 -13.66
C GLY A 88 -6.34 6.82 -12.89
N LYS A 89 -6.54 7.81 -12.00
CA LYS A 89 -5.44 8.39 -11.23
C LYS A 89 -5.84 8.67 -9.78
N ALA A 90 -4.90 8.43 -8.87
CA ALA A 90 -5.02 8.86 -7.49
C ALA A 90 -3.63 9.16 -6.92
N THR A 91 -3.50 10.18 -6.08
CA THR A 91 -2.22 10.47 -5.43
C THR A 91 -1.93 9.44 -4.34
N THR A 92 -2.89 9.23 -3.43
CA THR A 92 -2.87 8.16 -2.43
C THR A 92 -4.16 7.35 -2.55
N SER A 93 -4.09 6.02 -2.54
CA SER A 93 -5.31 5.22 -2.68
C SER A 93 -6.09 5.17 -1.37
N MET A 94 -5.42 4.76 -0.29
CA MET A 94 -6.06 4.57 1.01
C MET A 94 -5.27 5.30 2.10
N VAL A 95 -5.99 6.01 2.98
CA VAL A 95 -5.41 6.64 4.17
C VAL A 95 -6.13 6.15 5.41
N ILE A 96 -5.39 5.58 6.35
CA ILE A 96 -5.91 5.10 7.63
C ILE A 96 -5.39 6.04 8.73
N ASN A 97 -6.26 6.95 9.19
CA ASN A 97 -5.95 7.88 10.28
C ASN A 97 -6.50 7.38 11.63
N SER A 98 -7.69 6.76 11.65
CA SER A 98 -8.29 6.28 12.90
C SER A 98 -7.47 5.18 13.55
N ARG A 99 -7.26 5.32 14.86
CA ARG A 99 -6.55 4.34 15.69
C ARG A 99 -7.32 3.02 15.75
N HIS A 100 -6.61 1.92 15.96
CA HIS A 100 -7.15 0.55 16.09
C HIS A 100 -7.88 0.00 14.86
N THR A 101 -7.90 0.71 13.73
CA THR A 101 -8.52 0.22 12.49
C THR A 101 -7.98 -1.17 12.15
N ILE A 102 -8.87 -2.08 11.75
CA ILE A 102 -8.50 -3.40 11.24
C ILE A 102 -8.69 -3.38 9.72
N VAL A 103 -7.61 -3.62 8.99
CA VAL A 103 -7.61 -3.85 7.53
C VAL A 103 -7.45 -5.35 7.33
N ASP A 104 -8.54 -6.04 7.05
CA ASP A 104 -8.57 -7.50 6.94
C ASP A 104 -8.99 -7.92 5.54
N HIS A 105 -7.99 -8.30 4.75
CA HIS A 105 -8.03 -8.48 3.31
C HIS A 105 -8.34 -7.20 2.53
N THR A 106 -7.32 -6.70 1.83
CA THR A 106 -7.46 -5.64 0.84
C THR A 106 -6.52 -5.92 -0.31
N TRP A 107 -6.92 -5.49 -1.51
CA TRP A 107 -6.04 -5.41 -2.66
C TRP A 107 -6.10 -4.01 -3.25
N ILE A 108 -4.96 -3.31 -3.20
CA ILE A 108 -4.83 -1.94 -3.68
C ILE A 108 -3.86 -1.97 -4.87
N TRP A 109 -4.40 -1.84 -6.07
CA TRP A 109 -3.69 -2.19 -7.30
C TRP A 109 -3.67 -1.02 -8.28
N ARG A 110 -2.47 -0.48 -8.53
CA ARG A 110 -2.24 0.33 -9.72
C ARG A 110 -2.10 -0.62 -10.91
N ALA A 111 -2.93 -0.44 -11.93
CA ALA A 111 -2.99 -1.40 -13.02
C ALA A 111 -1.67 -1.55 -13.77
N ASP A 112 -1.19 -2.78 -13.92
CA ASP A 112 -0.04 -3.17 -14.77
C ASP A 112 -0.46 -3.60 -16.18
N HIS A 113 -1.74 -3.87 -16.40
CA HIS A 113 -2.30 -4.30 -17.69
C HIS A 113 -3.72 -3.76 -17.94
N GLY A 114 -4.20 -3.94 -19.18
CA GLY A 114 -5.49 -3.43 -19.64
C GLY A 114 -5.36 -2.11 -20.41
N THR A 115 -6.44 -1.34 -20.47
CA THR A 115 -6.45 -0.03 -21.16
C THR A 115 -6.14 1.10 -20.19
N GLY A 116 -5.50 2.17 -20.68
CA GLY A 116 -5.18 3.35 -19.86
C GLY A 116 -4.07 3.12 -18.84
N VAL A 117 -3.14 2.20 -19.13
CA VAL A 117 -1.99 1.88 -18.26
C VAL A 117 -0.70 2.51 -18.79
N GLY A 118 0.15 2.97 -17.88
CA GLY A 118 1.50 3.48 -18.16
C GLY A 118 1.98 4.43 -17.07
N TRP A 119 3.29 4.71 -17.05
CA TRP A 119 3.96 5.44 -15.97
C TRP A 119 3.23 6.72 -15.54
N ASP A 120 2.82 7.53 -16.52
CA ASP A 120 2.04 8.76 -16.33
C ASP A 120 0.55 8.61 -16.62
N THR A 121 0.11 7.55 -17.32
CA THR A 121 -1.28 7.36 -17.77
C THR A 121 -2.20 7.02 -16.61
N ASN A 122 -1.83 6.05 -15.77
CA ASN A 122 -2.52 5.69 -14.54
C ASN A 122 -1.65 5.93 -13.30
N ARG A 123 -0.91 7.03 -13.30
CA ARG A 123 0.00 7.37 -12.21
C ARG A 123 -0.73 7.34 -10.86
N ALA A 124 -0.16 6.58 -9.93
CA ALA A 124 -0.52 6.59 -8.53
C ALA A 124 0.75 6.46 -7.69
N ASP A 125 1.02 7.50 -6.90
CA ASP A 125 2.29 7.60 -6.17
C ASP A 125 2.27 6.71 -4.92
N TYR A 126 1.14 6.64 -4.20
CA TYR A 126 1.06 5.95 -2.91
C TYR A 126 -0.13 4.99 -2.83
N GLY A 127 0.10 3.77 -2.35
CA GLY A 127 -0.96 2.79 -2.13
C GLY A 127 -1.73 3.10 -0.86
N ILE A 128 -1.19 2.69 0.28
CA ILE A 128 -1.78 2.93 1.60
C ILE A 128 -0.83 3.71 2.50
N VAL A 129 -1.39 4.71 3.19
CA VAL A 129 -0.72 5.49 4.23
C VAL A 129 -1.43 5.27 5.55
N VAL A 130 -0.73 4.68 6.53
CA VAL A 130 -1.25 4.37 7.86
C VAL A 130 -0.68 5.36 8.87
N ASN A 131 -1.49 6.34 9.27
CA ASN A 131 -1.15 7.31 10.30
C ASN A 131 -1.66 6.91 11.69
N GLY A 132 -2.74 6.13 11.75
CA GLY A 132 -3.35 5.69 13.01
C GLY A 132 -2.47 4.74 13.80
N ASP A 133 -2.42 4.95 15.11
CA ASP A 133 -1.81 4.02 16.06
C ASP A 133 -2.62 2.72 16.19
N ASP A 134 -1.94 1.63 16.57
CA ASP A 134 -2.54 0.34 16.91
C ASP A 134 -3.34 -0.32 15.76
N VAL A 135 -3.09 0.09 14.52
CA VAL A 135 -3.70 -0.50 13.32
C VAL A 135 -3.19 -1.92 13.10
N LEU A 136 -4.10 -2.81 12.69
CA LEU A 136 -3.80 -4.19 12.32
C LEU A 136 -4.14 -4.40 10.84
N ALA A 137 -3.18 -4.90 10.07
CA ALA A 137 -3.40 -5.39 8.71
C ALA A 137 -3.24 -6.92 8.66
N THR A 138 -4.23 -7.64 8.13
CA THR A 138 -4.19 -9.09 7.90
C THR A 138 -4.51 -9.35 6.43
N GLY A 139 -3.56 -9.93 5.67
CA GLY A 139 -3.76 -10.12 4.24
C GLY A 139 -3.69 -8.82 3.44
N LEU A 140 -2.54 -8.12 3.51
CA LEU A 140 -2.32 -6.85 2.82
C LEU A 140 -1.70 -7.08 1.43
N PHE A 141 -2.42 -6.74 0.36
CA PHE A 141 -1.94 -6.81 -1.02
C PHE A 141 -1.89 -5.40 -1.61
N VAL A 142 -0.71 -4.90 -2.01
CA VAL A 142 -0.54 -3.54 -2.54
C VAL A 142 0.50 -3.52 -3.64
N GLU A 143 0.16 -3.06 -4.84
CA GLU A 143 0.99 -3.30 -6.02
C GLU A 143 1.12 -2.11 -6.98
N HIS A 144 2.30 -2.05 -7.59
CA HIS A 144 2.71 -1.27 -8.76
C HIS A 144 2.70 0.24 -8.62
N PHE A 145 2.70 0.79 -7.40
CA PHE A 145 2.71 2.24 -7.19
C PHE A 145 4.03 2.87 -7.67
N ASN A 146 3.95 4.11 -8.16
CA ASN A 146 5.13 4.83 -8.67
C ASN A 146 6.15 5.13 -7.55
N LYS A 147 5.70 5.22 -6.29
CA LYS A 147 6.56 5.43 -5.12
C LYS A 147 6.37 4.33 -4.08
N TYR A 148 5.98 4.70 -2.86
CA TYR A 148 5.81 3.76 -1.75
C TYR A 148 4.43 3.11 -1.84
N ASP A 149 4.39 1.79 -1.96
CA ASP A 149 3.14 1.03 -1.95
C ASP A 149 2.48 1.12 -0.56
N VAL A 150 3.27 0.93 0.50
CA VAL A 150 2.85 1.10 1.90
C VAL A 150 3.75 2.10 2.62
N GLN A 151 3.14 3.05 3.33
CA GLN A 151 3.80 3.91 4.31
C GLN A 151 3.11 3.77 5.66
N TRP A 152 3.88 3.50 6.71
CA TRP A 152 3.37 3.31 8.07
C TRP A 152 4.01 4.31 9.03
N TYR A 153 3.20 5.22 9.55
CA TYR A 153 3.60 6.29 10.45
C TYR A 153 3.02 6.15 11.86
N GLY A 154 1.93 5.39 12.02
CA GLY A 154 1.33 5.10 13.33
C GLY A 154 2.14 4.12 14.17
N GLN A 155 2.07 4.26 15.49
CA GLN A 155 2.77 3.43 16.45
C GLN A 155 2.05 2.11 16.71
N ARG A 156 2.81 1.08 17.13
CA ARG A 156 2.30 -0.25 17.51
C ARG A 156 1.50 -0.95 16.40
N GLY A 157 1.77 -0.57 15.15
CA GLY A 157 1.17 -1.19 13.97
C GLY A 157 1.62 -2.62 13.78
N ARG A 158 0.72 -3.47 13.25
CA ARG A 158 1.01 -4.87 12.94
C ARG A 158 0.53 -5.24 11.55
N THR A 159 1.36 -5.99 10.83
CA THR A 159 0.99 -6.59 9.53
C THR A 159 1.26 -8.09 9.56
N ILE A 160 0.23 -8.90 9.33
CA ILE A 160 0.35 -10.35 9.18
C ILE A 160 -0.02 -10.67 7.74
N PHE A 161 0.96 -11.16 6.99
CA PHE A 161 0.94 -11.31 5.54
C PHE A 161 0.96 -9.98 4.77
N PHE A 162 1.98 -9.81 3.93
CA PHE A 162 2.05 -8.76 2.91
C PHE A 162 2.53 -9.31 1.59
N GLN A 163 1.87 -8.92 0.51
CA GLN A 163 2.30 -9.18 -0.85
C GLN A 163 2.37 -7.85 -1.61
N ASN A 164 3.45 -7.68 -2.38
CA ASN A 164 3.64 -6.53 -3.24
C ASN A 164 4.43 -6.90 -4.50
N GLU A 165 4.05 -6.31 -5.62
CA GLU A 165 4.94 -6.18 -6.77
C GLU A 165 5.23 -4.71 -7.07
N LYS A 166 6.48 -4.37 -7.43
CA LYS A 166 6.85 -3.01 -7.83
C LYS A 166 6.25 -2.63 -9.19
N ALA A 167 6.26 -1.34 -9.50
CA ALA A 167 5.84 -0.84 -10.80
C ALA A 167 6.77 -1.38 -11.91
N TYR A 168 6.20 -2.12 -12.85
CA TYR A 168 6.96 -2.74 -13.94
C TYR A 168 7.48 -1.72 -14.95
N ASP A 169 6.74 -0.61 -15.06
CA ASP A 169 6.79 0.34 -16.15
C ASP A 169 7.62 1.59 -15.86
N ALA A 170 8.45 1.57 -14.81
CA ALA A 170 9.43 2.62 -14.57
C ALA A 170 10.36 2.76 -15.79
N PRO A 171 10.45 3.95 -16.42
CA PRO A 171 11.15 4.10 -17.69
C PRO A 171 12.68 4.01 -17.53
N ASN A 172 13.20 4.38 -16.35
CA ASN A 172 14.62 4.36 -16.02
C ASN A 172 14.82 4.50 -14.51
N GLN A 173 16.07 4.32 -14.06
CA GLN A 173 16.45 4.44 -12.64
C GLN A 173 16.12 5.82 -12.04
N ALA A 174 16.25 6.90 -12.83
CA ALA A 174 16.02 8.26 -12.36
C ALA A 174 14.55 8.52 -12.02
N ALA A 175 13.62 7.87 -12.72
CA ALA A 175 12.19 7.99 -12.47
C ALA A 175 11.76 7.49 -11.08
N ILE A 176 12.53 6.57 -10.49
CA ILE A 176 12.29 6.01 -9.16
C ILE A 176 13.33 6.45 -8.12
N GLN A 177 14.22 7.39 -8.45
CA GLN A 177 15.26 7.83 -7.53
C GLN A 177 14.63 8.51 -6.31
N ASN A 178 14.98 8.05 -5.11
CA ASN A 178 14.43 8.52 -3.86
C ASN A 178 15.55 9.10 -2.98
N GLY A 179 15.91 10.36 -3.22
CA GLY A 179 17.09 10.95 -2.61
C GLY A 179 18.34 10.14 -2.98
N SER A 180 19.09 9.67 -1.98
CA SER A 180 20.23 8.76 -2.18
C SER A 180 19.85 7.29 -2.39
N VAL A 181 18.60 6.91 -2.18
CA VAL A 181 18.12 5.52 -2.28
C VAL A 181 17.60 5.24 -3.70
N LYS A 182 17.98 4.08 -4.26
CA LYS A 182 17.49 3.63 -5.56
C LYS A 182 16.11 3.00 -5.39
N GLY A 183 15.06 3.68 -5.85
CA GLY A 183 13.70 3.18 -5.71
C GLY A 183 13.05 3.53 -4.37
N TYR A 184 11.74 3.33 -4.33
CA TYR A 184 10.92 3.47 -3.15
C TYR A 184 10.60 2.08 -2.60
N ALA A 185 10.76 1.85 -1.30
CA ALA A 185 10.41 0.58 -0.67
C ALA A 185 8.95 0.21 -0.96
N ALA A 186 8.66 -1.08 -1.05
CA ALA A 186 7.29 -1.57 -1.05
C ALA A 186 6.59 -1.24 0.27
N TYR A 187 7.34 -1.36 1.38
CA TYR A 187 6.81 -1.13 2.71
C TYR A 187 7.80 -0.29 3.52
N LYS A 188 7.41 0.96 3.80
CA LYS A 188 8.19 1.89 4.63
C LYS A 188 7.52 2.08 5.98
N VAL A 189 8.24 1.75 7.05
CA VAL A 189 7.98 2.27 8.40
C VAL A 189 8.68 3.63 8.54
N GLY A 190 7.95 4.62 9.07
CA GLY A 190 8.43 5.97 9.27
C GLY A 190 9.52 6.05 10.33
N ASP A 191 10.43 7.00 10.18
CA ASP A 191 11.67 7.05 10.98
C ASP A 191 11.41 7.35 12.47
N ALA A 192 10.27 7.97 12.78
CA ALA A 192 9.84 8.28 14.14
C ALA A 192 9.11 7.12 14.85
N VAL A 193 8.80 6.02 14.14
CA VAL A 193 8.10 4.87 14.71
C VAL A 193 9.06 4.10 15.62
N THR A 194 8.62 3.81 16.84
CA THR A 194 9.41 3.08 17.85
C THR A 194 8.86 1.70 18.12
N THR A 195 7.66 1.38 17.64
CA THR A 195 7.05 0.06 17.79
C THR A 195 6.26 -0.31 16.55
N HIS A 196 6.63 -1.41 15.92
CA HIS A 196 5.97 -1.94 14.73
C HIS A 196 6.33 -3.42 14.60
N GLU A 197 5.44 -4.25 14.06
CA GLU A 197 5.77 -5.65 13.82
C GLU A 197 5.12 -6.25 12.58
N GLY A 198 5.91 -6.97 11.77
CA GLY A 198 5.42 -7.62 10.55
C GLY A 198 5.80 -9.10 10.45
N TRP A 199 4.91 -9.94 9.90
CA TRP A 199 5.14 -11.38 9.67
C TRP A 199 4.79 -11.81 8.25
N GLY A 200 5.71 -12.48 7.56
CA GLY A 200 5.51 -13.04 6.22
C GLY A 200 5.25 -11.95 5.18
N LEU A 201 6.27 -11.17 4.82
CA LEU A 201 6.14 -10.07 3.87
C LEU A 201 7.02 -10.29 2.64
N GLY A 202 6.43 -10.17 1.45
CA GLY A 202 7.11 -10.34 0.17
C GLY A 202 7.00 -9.12 -0.74
N SER A 203 8.11 -8.78 -1.41
CA SER A 203 8.12 -7.78 -2.49
C SER A 203 8.81 -8.33 -3.75
N TYR A 204 8.12 -8.32 -4.88
CA TYR A 204 8.60 -8.82 -6.16
C TYR A 204 8.90 -7.64 -7.10
N CYS A 205 9.85 -7.80 -8.03
CA CYS A 205 10.07 -6.85 -9.11
C CYS A 205 10.06 -7.54 -10.47
N TYR A 206 9.53 -6.82 -11.46
CA TYR A 206 9.47 -7.23 -12.85
C TYR A 206 9.58 -5.98 -13.74
N TYR A 207 10.71 -5.29 -13.67
CA TYR A 207 11.00 -4.08 -14.47
C TYR A 207 11.19 -4.42 -15.95
N ASN A 208 10.19 -5.02 -16.60
CA ASN A 208 10.23 -5.48 -17.98
C ASN A 208 10.42 -4.33 -18.98
N VAL A 209 9.98 -3.12 -18.65
CA VAL A 209 10.19 -1.92 -19.47
C VAL A 209 11.66 -1.49 -19.45
N ASN A 210 12.32 -1.59 -18.29
CA ASN A 210 13.75 -1.33 -18.18
C ASN A 210 14.42 -2.29 -17.19
N PRO A 211 14.91 -3.45 -17.68
CA PRO A 211 15.43 -4.51 -16.82
C PRO A 211 16.76 -4.17 -16.13
N SER A 212 17.38 -3.04 -16.49
CA SER A 212 18.60 -2.56 -15.83
C SER A 212 18.34 -1.85 -14.49
N ILE A 213 17.07 -1.61 -14.16
CA ILE A 213 16.68 -0.95 -12.92
C ILE A 213 17.06 -1.81 -11.71
N VAL A 214 17.61 -1.12 -10.72
CA VAL A 214 17.95 -1.66 -9.42
C VAL A 214 17.05 -1.02 -8.36
N GLN A 215 16.38 -1.88 -7.58
CA GLN A 215 15.63 -1.51 -6.39
C GLN A 215 16.53 -1.74 -5.18
N HIS A 216 16.76 -0.73 -4.35
CA HIS A 216 17.70 -0.87 -3.25
C HIS A 216 17.21 -1.90 -2.22
N HIS A 217 15.95 -1.79 -1.77
CA HIS A 217 15.32 -2.76 -0.87
C HIS A 217 13.82 -2.87 -1.11
N GLY A 218 13.22 -3.99 -0.69
CA GLY A 218 11.76 -4.14 -0.60
C GLY A 218 11.18 -3.44 0.62
N PHE A 219 11.92 -3.45 1.74
CA PHE A 219 11.44 -2.95 3.03
C PHE A 219 12.36 -1.85 3.57
N SER A 220 11.79 -0.85 4.23
CA SER A 220 12.55 0.19 4.94
C SER A 220 11.96 0.47 6.31
N ALA A 221 12.78 0.46 7.36
CA ALA A 221 12.30 0.67 8.73
C ALA A 221 13.39 1.21 9.68
N PRO A 222 13.02 1.82 10.81
CA PRO A 222 13.96 2.10 11.90
C PRO A 222 14.63 0.82 12.43
N ASN A 223 15.94 0.87 12.66
CA ASN A 223 16.66 -0.17 13.38
C ASN A 223 16.58 0.11 14.90
N THR A 224 15.49 -0.31 15.53
CA THR A 224 15.27 -0.16 16.97
C THR A 224 14.65 -1.43 17.56
N PRO A 225 14.85 -1.75 18.85
CA PRO A 225 14.36 -3.00 19.45
C PRO A 225 12.84 -3.24 19.33
N GLY A 226 12.04 -2.19 19.16
CA GLY A 226 10.59 -2.28 19.06
C GLY A 226 10.05 -2.42 17.63
N VAL A 227 10.88 -2.26 16.59
CA VAL A 227 10.46 -2.32 15.19
C VAL A 227 10.98 -3.62 14.58
N LYS A 228 10.14 -4.66 14.58
CA LYS A 228 10.55 -6.03 14.26
C LYS A 228 9.90 -6.57 12.99
N PHE A 229 10.60 -7.45 12.27
CA PHE A 229 10.00 -8.22 11.17
C PHE A 229 10.43 -9.67 11.22
N HIS A 230 9.55 -10.52 10.69
CA HIS A 230 9.73 -11.97 10.62
C HIS A 230 9.41 -12.44 9.21
N ASP A 231 10.28 -13.28 8.65
CA ASP A 231 10.08 -13.91 7.35
C ASP A 231 9.86 -12.92 6.19
N LEU A 232 10.83 -12.02 6.00
CA LEU A 232 10.87 -11.11 4.85
C LEU A 232 11.48 -11.80 3.63
N LEU A 233 10.96 -11.47 2.44
CA LEU A 233 11.56 -11.88 1.17
C LEU A 233 11.45 -10.81 0.09
N VAL A 234 12.45 -10.76 -0.79
CA VAL A 234 12.38 -10.05 -2.08
C VAL A 234 12.71 -10.98 -3.24
N VAL A 235 12.11 -10.74 -4.40
CA VAL A 235 12.28 -11.62 -5.57
C VAL A 235 12.35 -10.79 -6.85
N SER A 236 13.30 -11.11 -7.73
CA SER A 236 13.25 -10.66 -9.13
C SER A 236 12.58 -11.73 -9.98
N LEU A 237 11.54 -11.36 -10.72
CA LEU A 237 10.82 -12.25 -11.61
C LEU A 237 11.56 -12.34 -12.94
N GLY A 238 12.18 -13.49 -13.22
CA GLY A 238 12.88 -13.72 -14.49
C GLY A 238 14.10 -12.81 -14.73
N GLY A 239 14.65 -12.18 -13.68
CA GLY A 239 15.79 -11.27 -13.77
C GLY A 239 15.46 -9.88 -14.33
N GLN A 240 14.18 -9.50 -14.37
CA GLN A 240 13.73 -8.19 -14.87
C GLN A 240 13.90 -7.11 -13.78
N GLY A 241 15.10 -6.54 -13.72
CA GLY A 241 15.58 -5.74 -12.60
C GLY A 241 15.99 -6.60 -11.39
N GLN A 242 16.61 -5.98 -10.39
CA GLN A 242 17.12 -6.70 -9.21
C GLN A 242 16.97 -5.87 -7.93
N TYR A 243 16.89 -6.57 -6.79
CA TYR A 243 17.02 -6.00 -5.46
C TYR A 243 18.48 -6.01 -4.99
N GLU A 244 18.96 -4.93 -4.38
CA GLU A 244 20.28 -4.92 -3.70
C GLU A 244 20.21 -5.58 -2.31
N ARG A 245 19.09 -5.39 -1.61
CA ARG A 245 18.85 -5.82 -0.22
C ARG A 245 17.40 -6.24 -0.03
N VAL A 246 17.14 -6.95 1.06
CA VAL A 246 15.77 -7.30 1.48
C VAL A 246 15.17 -6.11 2.23
N ILE A 247 15.80 -5.69 3.33
CA ILE A 247 15.36 -4.60 4.20
C ILE A 247 16.52 -3.66 4.55
N ASN A 248 16.37 -2.35 4.33
CA ASN A 248 17.46 -1.38 4.49
C ASN A 248 18.77 -1.88 3.83
N GLU A 249 19.78 -2.21 4.65
CA GLU A 249 21.10 -2.73 4.27
C GLU A 249 21.28 -4.24 4.51
N THR A 250 20.23 -4.93 4.96
CA THR A 250 20.24 -6.34 5.38
C THR A 250 19.62 -7.25 4.31
N GLY A 251 20.17 -8.46 4.18
CA GLY A 251 19.79 -9.44 3.18
C GLY A 251 20.69 -9.40 1.94
N ALA A 252 20.80 -10.55 1.25
CA ALA A 252 21.54 -10.65 0.01
C ALA A 252 20.77 -9.98 -1.15
N PRO A 253 21.45 -9.51 -2.20
CA PRO A 253 20.77 -9.11 -3.42
C PRO A 253 20.08 -10.29 -4.10
N THR A 254 19.07 -10.02 -4.91
CA THR A 254 18.62 -11.00 -5.92
C THR A 254 19.62 -11.01 -7.07
N SER A 255 19.70 -12.12 -7.81
CA SER A 255 20.60 -12.23 -8.96
C SER A 255 20.14 -13.29 -9.95
N GLY A 256 20.63 -13.19 -11.19
CA GLY A 256 20.29 -14.12 -12.26
C GLY A 256 18.81 -14.04 -12.66
N THR A 257 18.33 -15.09 -13.34
CA THR A 257 16.98 -15.16 -13.93
C THR A 257 16.10 -16.26 -13.32
N SER A 258 16.62 -17.06 -12.39
CA SER A 258 15.94 -18.27 -11.88
C SER A 258 14.85 -18.00 -10.83
N THR A 259 14.43 -16.73 -10.65
CA THR A 259 13.37 -16.32 -9.70
C THR A 259 13.55 -16.93 -8.30
N ILE A 260 14.75 -16.79 -7.74
CA ILE A 260 15.08 -17.30 -6.41
C ILE A 260 14.88 -16.19 -5.38
N PRO A 261 14.08 -16.40 -4.32
CA PRO A 261 13.91 -15.41 -3.26
C PRO A 261 15.21 -15.15 -2.49
N SER A 262 15.47 -13.88 -2.19
CA SER A 262 16.39 -13.48 -1.12
C SER A 262 15.59 -13.22 0.14
N THR A 263 16.04 -13.74 1.27
CA THR A 263 15.24 -13.77 2.52
C THR A 263 15.98 -13.18 3.71
N VAL A 264 15.20 -12.68 4.67
CA VAL A 264 15.64 -12.30 6.01
C VAL A 264 14.62 -12.87 7.00
N VAL A 265 15.05 -13.80 7.85
CA VAL A 265 14.16 -14.49 8.80
C VAL A 265 13.74 -13.58 9.95
N SER A 266 14.62 -12.68 10.41
CA SER A 266 14.34 -11.77 11.53
C SER A 266 14.99 -10.40 11.32
N TYR A 267 14.33 -9.35 11.82
CA TYR A 267 14.79 -7.96 11.86
C TYR A 267 14.27 -7.27 13.14
N PRO A 268 14.99 -6.31 13.75
CA PRO A 268 16.37 -6.01 13.44
C PRO A 268 17.29 -7.18 13.83
#